data_AF-A0A416G2I8-F1
#
_entry.id   AF-A0A416G2I8-F1
#
_cell.length_a   1.000
_cell.length_b   1.000
_cell.length_c   1.000
_cell.angle_alpha   90.00
_cell.angle_beta   90.00
_cell.angle_gamma   90.00
#
_symmetry.space_group_name_H-M   'P 1'
#
loop_
_entity.id
_entity.type
_entity.pdbx_description
1 polymer ?
#
loop_
_entity_poly.entity_id
_entity_poly.type
_entity_poly.pdbx_seq_one_letter_code
_entity_poly.pdbx_strand_id
1 'polypeptide(L)' 'MHCKREVFWIAKLSEKRFCEAYMEFYNGKMSINKASEYLGISRPTTTKYFSMVLLGQPLPKDLFKKKFKKKSRKNP' A
#
# COMPACT_ATOMS: atom_id res chain seq x y z
N MET A 1 28.05 7.63 7.53
CA MET A 1 27.00 6.58 7.57
C MET A 1 26.30 6.51 6.22
N HIS A 2 26.74 5.60 5.34
CA HIS A 2 26.06 5.38 4.06
C HIS A 2 24.86 4.46 4.30
N CYS A 3 23.67 5.04 4.47
CA CYS A 3 22.42 4.29 4.36
C CYS A 3 22.31 3.79 2.92
N LYS A 4 22.69 2.53 2.69
CA LYS A 4 22.43 1.80 1.45
C LYS A 4 20.92 1.83 1.22
N ARG A 5 20.52 2.61 0.22
CA ARG A 5 19.14 2.70 -0.26
C ARG A 5 18.90 1.42 -1.05
N GLU A 6 18.68 0.30 -0.35
CA GLU A 6 18.20 -0.91 -0.99
C GLU A 6 16.88 -0.58 -1.67
N VAL A 7 16.90 -0.63 -3.00
CA VAL A 7 15.74 -0.45 -3.85
C VAL A 7 14.87 -1.68 -3.61
N PHE A 8 14.04 -1.61 -2.57
CA PHE A 8 13.07 -2.64 -2.25
C PHE A 8 12.07 -2.66 -3.41
N TRP A 9 12.25 -3.63 -4.29
CA TRP A 9 11.37 -3.91 -5.42
C TRP A 9 9.93 -3.74 -4.96
N ILE A 10 9.20 -2.83 -5.60
CA ILE A 10 7.85 -2.43 -5.20
C ILE A 10 6.99 -3.69 -5.27
N ALA A 11 6.82 -4.36 -4.14
CA ALA A 11 5.94 -5.50 -4.00
C ALA A 11 4.54 -4.96 -4.33
N LYS A 12 3.99 -5.38 -5.46
CA LYS A 12 2.67 -4.89 -5.89
C LYS A 12 1.65 -5.24 -4.80
N LEU A 13 1.20 -4.23 -4.06
CA LEU A 13 0.29 -4.36 -2.95
C LEU A 13 -1.13 -4.64 -3.45
N SER A 14 -1.93 -5.28 -2.61
CA SER A 14 -3.38 -5.32 -2.81
C SER A 14 -3.96 -3.98 -2.39
N GLU A 15 -4.55 -3.24 -3.32
CA GLU A 15 -5.24 -1.97 -3.05
C GLU A 15 -6.28 -2.11 -1.93
N LYS A 16 -7.05 -3.21 -1.94
CA LYS A 16 -8.04 -3.51 -0.90
C LYS A 16 -7.39 -3.59 0.49
N ARG A 17 -6.32 -4.38 0.63
CA ARG A 17 -5.62 -4.54 1.91
C ARG A 17 -4.97 -3.24 2.37
N PHE A 18 -4.45 -2.46 1.42
CA PHE A 18 -3.87 -1.15 1.71
C PHE A 18 -4.92 -0.18 2.27
N CYS A 19 -6.09 -0.08 1.64
CA CYS A 19 -7.17 0.77 2.14
C CYS A 19 -7.69 0.30 3.51
N GLU A 20 -7.86 -1.00 3.73
CA GLU A 20 -8.25 -1.55 5.03
C GLU A 20 -7.25 -1.18 6.12
N ALA A 21 -5.96 -1.43 5.89
CA ALA A 21 -4.90 -1.12 6.85
C ALA A 21 -4.81 0.38 7.14
N TYR A 22 -4.95 1.21 6.11
CA TYR A 22 -4.97 2.66 6.26
C TYR A 22 -6.17 3.13 7.11
N MET A 23 -7.37 2.62 6.83
CA MET A 23 -8.58 3.00 7.59
C MET A 23 -8.48 2.54 9.05
N GLU A 24 -7.99 1.33 9.32
CA GLU A 24 -7.81 0.89 10.70
C GLU A 24 -6.73 1.69 11.43
N PHE A 25 -5.64 2.05 10.75
CA PHE A 25 -4.61 2.93 11.30
C PHE A 25 -5.15 4.33 11.59
N TYR A 26 -5.87 4.93 10.64
CA TYR A 26 -6.46 6.26 10.78
C TYR A 26 -7.46 6.33 11.93
N ASN A 27 -8.23 5.26 12.15
CA ASN A 27 -9.16 5.15 13.27
C ASN A 27 -8.48 4.75 14.60
N GLY A 28 -7.15 4.66 14.64
CA GLY A 28 -6.39 4.26 15.83
C GLY A 28 -6.53 2.79 16.24
N LYS A 29 -7.17 1.94 15.42
CA LYS A 29 -7.41 0.52 15.68
C LYS A 29 -6.22 -0.37 15.34
N MET A 30 -5.33 0.10 14.46
CA MET A 30 -4.15 -0.63 14.02
C MET A 30 -2.89 0.22 14.17
N SER A 31 -1.84 -0.32 14.79
CA SER A 31 -0.54 0.35 14.86
C SER A 31 0.21 0.26 13.54
N ILE A 32 1.16 1.17 13.31
CA ILE A 32 1.96 1.16 12.08
C ILE A 32 2.77 -0.14 11.90
N ASN A 33 3.21 -0.75 13.00
CA ASN A 33 3.91 -2.04 12.98
C ASN A 33 2.98 -3.14 12.46
N LYS A 34 1.76 -3.23 13.03
CA LYS A 34 0.76 -4.22 12.62
C LYS A 34 0.29 -4.00 11.18
N ALA A 35 0.16 -2.75 10.75
CA ALA A 35 -0.14 -2.41 9.36
C ALA A 35 0.99 -2.85 8.41
N SER A 36 2.25 -2.68 8.81
CA SER A 36 3.40 -3.12 8.00
C SER A 36 3.46 -4.64 7.84
N GLU A 37 3.20 -5.39 8.91
CA GLU A 37 3.08 -6.85 8.88
C GLU A 37 1.90 -7.32 8.03
N TYR A 38 0.73 -6.67 8.19
CA TYR A 38 -0.46 -6.99 7.39
C TYR A 38 -0.23 -6.77 5.90
N LEU A 39 0.45 -5.68 5.54
CA LEU A 39 0.74 -5.35 4.14
C LEU A 39 1.95 -6.11 3.57
N GLY A 40 2.78 -6.72 4.42
CA GLY A 40 4.00 -7.43 4.01
C GLY A 40 5.07 -6.49 3.45
N ILE A 41 5.15 -5.26 3.96
CA ILE A 41 6.16 -4.26 3.57
C ILE A 41 6.86 -3.69 4.81
N SER A 42 8.03 -3.07 4.63
CA SER A 42 8.77 -2.52 5.76
C SER A 42 8.03 -1.34 6.40
N ARG A 43 8.12 -1.23 7.73
CA ARG A 43 7.52 -0.14 8.51
C ARG A 43 7.81 1.26 7.95
N PRO A 44 9.05 1.64 7.55
CA PRO A 44 9.32 2.95 6.98
C PRO A 44 8.55 3.19 5.67
N THR A 45 8.39 2.15 4.86
CA THR A 45 7.61 2.21 3.61
C THR A 45 6.13 2.39 3.89
N THR A 46 5.59 1.67 4.87
CA THR A 46 4.20 1.84 5.32
C THR A 46 3.95 3.25 5.81
N THR A 47 4.81 3.77 6.70
CA THR A 47 4.71 5.15 7.20
C THR A 47 4.71 6.15 6.05
N LYS A 48 5.67 6.02 5.12
CA LYS A 48 5.76 6.90 3.96
C LYS A 48 4.46 6.91 3.15
N TYR A 49 3.91 5.75 2.81
CA TYR A 49 2.70 5.67 2.00
C TYR A 49 1.46 6.19 2.74
N PHE A 50 1.33 5.93 4.04
CA PHE A 50 0.22 6.48 4.84
C PHE A 50 0.32 8.01 4.96
N SER A 51 1.52 8.55 5.17
CA SER A 51 1.75 10.00 5.16
C SER A 51 1.41 10.62 3.81
N MET A 52 1.76 9.96 2.70
CA MET A 52 1.39 10.45 1.36
C MET A 52 -0.12 10.53 1.19
N VAL A 53 -0.88 9.53 1.65
CA VAL A 53 -2.35 9.56 1.62
C VAL A 53 -2.90 10.69 2.49
N LEU A 54 -2.39 10.86 3.72
CA LEU A 54 -2.79 11.95 4.62
C LEU A 54 -2.54 13.34 4.04
N LEU A 55 -1.43 13.51 3.30
CA LEU A 55 -1.04 14.77 2.68
C LEU A 55 -1.66 14.98 1.29
N GLY A 56 -2.51 14.06 0.81
CA GLY A 56 -3.07 14.12 -0.55
C GLY A 56 -2.03 13.97 -1.66
N GLN A 57 -0.85 13.42 -1.37
CA GLN A 57 0.20 13.20 -2.33
C GLN A 57 -0.05 11.93 -3.18
N PRO A 58 0.33 11.93 -4.46
CA PRO A 58 0.11 10.79 -5.33
C PRO A 58 0.98 9.60 -4.95
N LEU A 59 0.37 8.43 -4.75
CA LEU A 59 1.08 7.16 -4.54
C LEU A 59 1.86 6.73 -5.80
N PRO A 60 2.93 5.91 -5.66
CA PRO A 60 3.67 5.38 -6.81
C PRO A 60 2.75 4.67 -7.81
N LYS A 61 2.93 4.93 -9.11
CA LYS A 61 2.06 4.44 -10.20
C LYS A 61 1.91 2.91 -10.24
N ASP A 62 2.92 2.18 -9.77
CA ASP A 62 2.96 0.72 -9.75
C ASP A 62 2.81 0.11 -8.36
N LEU A 63 2.34 0.91 -7.39
CA LEU A 63 2.16 0.46 -6.00
C LEU A 63 1.17 -0.71 -5.90
N PHE A 64 0.08 -0.66 -6.67
CA PHE A 64 -0.98 -1.65 -6.59
C PHE A 64 -0.95 -2.64 -7.75
N LYS A 65 -1.32 -3.90 -7.48
CA LYS A 65 -1.58 -4.88 -8.54
C LYS A 65 -2.74 -4.38 -9.40
N LYS A 66 -2.47 -4.03 -10.66
CA LYS A 66 -3.51 -3.83 -11.68
C LYS A 66 -4.40 -5.06 -11.71
N LYS A 67 -5.63 -4.95 -11.19
CA LYS A 67 -6.65 -5.97 -11.40
C LYS A 67 -7.08 -5.85 -12.85
N PHE A 68 -6.60 -6.74 -13.71
CA PHE A 68 -7.21 -6.93 -15.02
C PHE A 68 -8.64 -7.45 -14.79
N LYS A 69 -9.62 -6.54 -14.80
CA LYS A 69 -11.03 -6.94 -14.89
C LYS A 69 -11.17 -7.61 -16.27
N LYS A 70 -11.20 -8.94 -16.31
CA LYS A 70 -11.71 -9.67 -17.48
C LYS A 70 -13.14 -9.17 -17.67
N LYS A 71 -13.39 -8.32 -18.67
CA LYS A 71 -14.74 -8.00 -19.11
C LYS A 71 -15.36 -9.33 -19.54
N SER A 72 -16.17 -9.94 -18.68
CA SER A 72 -17.11 -10.96 -19.09
C SER A 72 -17.98 -10.34 -20.18
N ARG A 73 -17.72 -10.69 -21.44
CA ARG A 73 -18.64 -10.44 -22.55
C ARG A 73 -19.91 -11.21 -22.21
N LYS A 74 -20.91 -10.50 -21.68
CA LYS A 74 -22.29 -10.98 -21.67
C LYS A 74 -22.76 -10.77 -23.11
N ASN A 75 -22.82 -11.84 -23.90
CA ASN A 75 -23.45 -11.79 -25.21
C ASN A 75 -24.97 -11.62 -24.99
N PRO A 76 -25.64 -10.74 -25.75
CA PRO A 76 -27.09 -10.61 -25.73
C PRO A 76 -27.79 -11.89 -26.20
#